data_AF-A0A161HJL6-F1
#
_entry.id   AF-A0A161HJL6-F1
#
_cell.length_a   1.000
_cell.length_b   1.000
_cell.length_c   1.000
_cell.angle_alpha   90.00
_cell.angle_beta   90.00
_cell.angle_gamma   90.00
#
_symmetry.space_group_name_H-M   'P 1'
#
loop_
_entity.id
_entity.type
_entity.pdbx_description
1 polymer ?
#
loop_
_entity_poly.entity_id
_entity_poly.type
_entity_poly.pdbx_seq_one_letter_code
_entity_poly.pdbx_strand_id
1 'polypeptide(L)'
;MGYISYPRTETDQFDSSIDLHKLIEKQTSDGQWGEYSSALLSGKFCIPRKGKHDDKAHPPIHPIKGIGEGALDADQKKVYEFVTRHFLACCSNDAKGQTTSIQLDWGGEKFNASGLVVLERNFLDVYPYIKWETNELPEFELNQVVAVDEAMIKDGQTSPPSHLTEPELIALMDANGIGTDATMAEHIEKIILRGYVVKHPQGGRNALPLLIPSNLGIGLVDAFDEIGFDMALTKPFLRKETEDLMQKICDGQLTKDQFLQRSIEQYRNAYALATQNRNNLVRAVKKYF
;
A
#
# COMPACT_ATOMS: atom_id res chain seq x y z
N MET A 1 -8.88 -1.65 -24.08
CA MET A 1 -7.70 -1.16 -24.82
C MET A 1 -6.51 -2.13 -24.81
N GLY A 2 -6.42 -3.04 -23.82
CA GLY A 2 -5.46 -4.16 -23.83
C GLY A 2 -4.00 -3.75 -23.65
N TYR A 3 -3.75 -2.66 -22.91
CA TYR A 3 -2.40 -2.16 -22.64
C TYR A 3 -1.74 -2.84 -21.42
N ILE A 4 -2.55 -3.23 -20.43
CA ILE A 4 -2.12 -3.94 -19.22
C ILE A 4 -2.97 -5.19 -19.03
N SER A 5 -2.49 -6.13 -18.21
CA SER A 5 -3.26 -7.30 -17.77
C SER A 5 -4.47 -6.89 -16.92
N TYR A 6 -5.31 -7.85 -16.53
CA TYR A 6 -6.50 -7.58 -15.74
C TYR A 6 -6.12 -6.92 -14.40
N PRO A 7 -6.62 -5.71 -14.08
CA PRO A 7 -6.08 -4.90 -12.98
C PRO A 7 -6.70 -5.20 -11.61
N ARG A 8 -7.50 -6.26 -11.50
CA ARG A 8 -8.08 -6.73 -10.23
C ARG A 8 -7.57 -8.14 -9.98
N THR A 9 -6.47 -8.22 -9.26
CA THR A 9 -5.79 -9.46 -8.93
C THR A 9 -5.06 -9.26 -7.62
N GLU A 10 -5.03 -10.31 -6.81
CA GLU A 10 -4.22 -10.36 -5.59
C GLU A 10 -2.89 -11.10 -5.83
N THR A 11 -2.65 -11.56 -7.05
CA THR A 11 -1.45 -12.31 -7.43
C THR A 11 -0.22 -11.39 -7.50
N ASP A 12 0.82 -11.75 -6.73
CA ASP A 12 2.10 -11.04 -6.67
C ASP A 12 3.28 -11.91 -7.14
N GLN A 13 2.99 -12.97 -7.90
CA GLN A 13 3.99 -13.86 -8.50
C GLN A 13 3.68 -14.15 -9.97
N PHE A 14 4.70 -14.10 -10.82
CA PHE A 14 4.58 -14.50 -12.22
C PHE A 14 4.66 -16.03 -12.36
N ASP A 15 3.69 -16.61 -13.09
CA ASP A 15 3.72 -18.02 -13.46
C ASP A 15 4.84 -18.30 -14.49
N SER A 16 5.47 -19.47 -14.38
CA SER A 16 6.57 -19.88 -15.28
C SER A 16 6.18 -20.02 -16.75
N SER A 17 4.89 -20.14 -17.05
CA SER A 17 4.35 -20.18 -18.42
C SER A 17 4.33 -18.81 -19.10
N ILE A 18 4.47 -17.71 -18.35
CA ILE A 18 4.45 -16.35 -18.91
C ILE A 18 5.81 -16.03 -19.50
N ASP A 19 5.82 -15.71 -20.79
CA ASP A 19 7.03 -15.30 -21.51
C ASP A 19 7.36 -13.83 -21.23
N LEU A 20 8.07 -13.58 -20.13
CA LEU A 20 8.46 -12.25 -19.68
C LEU A 20 9.37 -11.54 -20.69
N HIS A 21 10.22 -12.28 -21.43
CA HIS A 21 11.11 -11.70 -22.44
C HIS A 21 10.30 -11.05 -23.57
N LYS A 22 9.25 -11.73 -24.06
CA LYS A 22 8.34 -11.13 -25.07
C LYS A 22 7.60 -9.90 -24.57
N LEU A 23 7.28 -9.83 -23.27
CA LEU A 23 6.64 -8.65 -22.70
C LEU A 23 7.62 -7.46 -22.62
N ILE A 24 8.88 -7.72 -22.26
CA ILE A 24 9.95 -6.71 -22.25
C ILE A 24 10.27 -6.24 -23.68
N GLU A 25 10.31 -7.15 -24.66
CA GLU A 25 10.56 -6.82 -26.07
C GLU A 25 9.60 -5.75 -26.60
N LYS A 26 8.32 -5.83 -26.22
CA LYS A 26 7.29 -4.85 -26.61
C LYS A 26 7.50 -3.45 -26.02
N GLN A 27 8.43 -3.27 -25.08
CA GLN A 27 8.74 -1.99 -24.44
C GLN A 27 10.00 -1.32 -24.99
N THR A 28 10.76 -2.01 -25.86
CA THR A 28 12.06 -1.55 -26.36
C THR A 28 11.99 -0.28 -27.22
N SER A 29 10.84 0.02 -27.82
CA SER A 29 10.65 1.20 -28.67
C SER A 29 10.30 2.48 -27.90
N ASP A 30 10.07 2.41 -26.58
CA ASP A 30 9.72 3.59 -25.80
C ASP A 30 10.95 4.47 -25.52
N GLY A 31 10.81 5.78 -25.72
CA GLY A 31 11.93 6.73 -25.56
C GLY A 31 12.43 6.91 -24.11
N GLN A 32 11.68 6.49 -23.09
CA GLN A 32 12.03 6.70 -21.69
C GLN A 32 12.64 5.47 -21.01
N TRP A 33 12.32 4.26 -21.46
CA TRP A 33 12.81 3.01 -20.88
C TRP A 33 13.19 1.94 -21.91
N GLY A 34 13.12 2.24 -23.20
CA GLY A 34 13.43 1.29 -24.28
C GLY A 34 14.87 0.77 -24.25
N GLU A 35 15.85 1.66 -24.00
CA GLU A 35 17.25 1.27 -23.81
C GLU A 35 17.42 0.32 -22.62
N TYR A 36 16.77 0.63 -21.50
CA TYR A 36 16.78 -0.22 -20.31
C TYR A 36 16.15 -1.59 -20.59
N SER A 37 15.03 -1.62 -21.31
CA SER A 37 14.35 -2.85 -21.73
C SER A 37 15.25 -3.70 -22.64
N SER A 38 15.98 -3.07 -23.55
CA SER A 38 16.95 -3.74 -24.43
C SER A 38 18.13 -4.32 -23.64
N ALA A 39 18.59 -3.61 -22.60
CA ALA A 39 19.65 -4.10 -21.71
C ALA A 39 19.21 -5.33 -20.90
N LEU A 40 17.94 -5.39 -20.46
CA LEU A 40 17.39 -6.60 -19.82
C LEU A 40 17.48 -7.80 -20.77
N LEU A 41 17.04 -7.66 -22.02
CA LEU A 41 17.10 -8.71 -23.04
C LEU A 41 18.54 -9.12 -23.41
N SER A 42 19.50 -8.23 -23.18
CA SER A 42 20.93 -8.44 -23.50
C SER A 42 21.73 -8.99 -22.30
N GLY A 43 21.07 -9.65 -21.35
CA GLY A 43 21.72 -10.36 -20.25
C GLY A 43 21.60 -9.71 -18.87
N LYS A 44 20.88 -8.58 -18.73
CA LYS A 44 20.54 -8.02 -17.40
C LYS A 44 19.23 -8.53 -16.81
N PHE A 45 18.48 -9.33 -17.56
CA PHE A 45 17.21 -9.92 -17.09
C PHE A 45 17.42 -10.78 -15.85
N CYS A 46 16.52 -10.59 -14.89
CA CYS A 46 16.36 -11.44 -13.72
C CYS A 46 14.92 -11.93 -13.64
N ILE A 47 14.74 -13.16 -13.16
CA ILE A 47 13.40 -13.68 -12.87
C ILE A 47 12.83 -12.86 -11.71
N PRO A 48 11.61 -12.29 -11.84
CA PRO A 48 10.97 -11.55 -10.77
C PRO A 48 10.87 -12.36 -9.48
N ARG A 49 11.07 -11.68 -8.35
CA ARG A 49 10.87 -12.26 -7.02
C ARG A 49 9.42 -12.70 -6.87
N LYS A 50 9.21 -13.90 -6.33
CA LYS A 50 7.86 -14.42 -6.02
C LYS A 50 7.37 -13.82 -4.71
N GLY A 51 6.21 -13.19 -4.74
CA GLY A 51 5.48 -12.83 -3.51
C GLY A 51 4.80 -14.04 -2.87
N LYS A 52 3.79 -13.77 -2.03
CA LYS A 52 3.13 -14.80 -1.20
C LYS A 52 1.74 -15.19 -1.70
N HIS A 53 1.19 -14.43 -2.65
CA HIS A 53 -0.22 -14.49 -3.01
C HIS A 53 -0.38 -14.96 -4.46
N ASP A 54 -1.44 -15.73 -4.71
CA ASP A 54 -1.81 -16.24 -6.03
C ASP A 54 -3.29 -16.58 -6.02
N ASP A 55 -4.09 -15.77 -6.72
CA ASP A 55 -5.54 -15.93 -6.85
C ASP A 55 -5.92 -17.07 -7.81
N LYS A 56 -4.95 -17.70 -8.48
CA LYS A 56 -5.11 -18.78 -9.47
C LYS A 56 -5.97 -18.41 -10.68
N ALA A 57 -6.23 -17.12 -10.90
CA ALA A 57 -7.07 -16.60 -11.97
C ALA A 57 -6.29 -15.65 -12.89
N HIS A 58 -5.54 -14.72 -12.32
CA HIS A 58 -4.88 -13.64 -13.04
C HIS A 58 -3.41 -13.50 -12.62
N PRO A 59 -2.51 -13.17 -13.56
CA PRO A 59 -1.12 -12.85 -13.22
C PRO A 59 -1.01 -11.43 -12.64
N PRO A 60 0.14 -11.05 -12.05
CA PRO A 60 0.38 -9.69 -11.55
C PRO A 60 0.10 -8.63 -12.63
N ILE A 61 -0.22 -7.40 -12.21
CA ILE A 61 -0.49 -6.30 -13.14
C ILE A 61 0.77 -5.96 -13.93
N HIS A 62 0.76 -6.11 -15.25
CA HIS A 62 1.92 -5.91 -16.12
C HIS A 62 1.52 -5.37 -17.50
N PRO A 63 2.43 -4.72 -18.25
CA PRO A 63 2.14 -4.23 -19.59
C PRO A 63 2.04 -5.39 -20.60
N ILE A 64 1.00 -5.37 -21.43
CA ILE A 64 0.72 -6.40 -22.46
C ILE A 64 1.27 -6.00 -23.83
N LYS A 65 1.34 -4.69 -24.11
CA LYS A 65 1.89 -4.10 -25.34
C LYS A 65 2.46 -2.72 -25.08
N GLY A 66 3.39 -2.28 -25.93
CA GLY A 66 3.86 -0.90 -25.98
C GLY A 66 2.74 0.06 -26.39
N ILE A 67 2.92 1.35 -26.07
CA ILE A 67 2.02 2.43 -26.47
C ILE A 67 2.69 3.31 -27.53
N GLY A 68 1.91 3.76 -28.51
CA GLY A 68 2.35 4.79 -29.46
C GLY A 68 2.12 6.20 -28.91
N GLU A 69 2.68 7.20 -29.57
CA GLU A 69 2.36 8.60 -29.27
C GLU A 69 0.86 8.89 -29.39
N GLY A 70 0.31 9.65 -28.44
CA GLY A 70 -1.11 10.03 -28.43
C GLY A 70 -2.09 8.90 -28.13
N ALA A 71 -1.63 7.69 -27.81
CA ALA A 71 -2.50 6.53 -27.59
C ALA A 71 -3.31 6.57 -26.27
N LEU A 72 -2.87 7.37 -25.30
CA LEU A 72 -3.43 7.50 -23.96
C LEU A 72 -3.52 8.97 -23.57
N ASP A 73 -4.51 9.32 -22.75
CA ASP A 73 -4.56 10.63 -22.10
C ASP A 73 -3.48 10.77 -21.02
N ALA A 74 -3.38 11.96 -20.41
CA ALA A 74 -2.33 12.27 -19.45
C ALA A 74 -2.33 11.37 -18.20
N ASP A 75 -3.49 11.02 -17.67
CA ASP A 75 -3.58 10.22 -16.43
C ASP A 75 -3.47 8.73 -16.74
N GLN A 76 -4.06 8.27 -17.83
CA GLN A 76 -3.84 6.92 -18.35
C GLN A 76 -2.36 6.65 -18.64
N LYS A 77 -1.66 7.63 -19.22
CA LYS A 77 -0.22 7.53 -19.50
C LYS A 77 0.60 7.40 -18.21
N LYS A 78 0.27 8.18 -17.16
CA LYS A 78 0.96 8.08 -15.86
C LYS A 78 0.80 6.69 -15.23
N VAL A 79 -0.41 6.14 -15.23
CA VAL A 79 -0.67 4.81 -14.68
C VAL A 79 0.05 3.74 -15.49
N TYR A 80 -0.04 3.80 -16.83
CA TYR A 80 0.67 2.87 -17.71
C TYR A 80 2.20 2.94 -17.52
N GLU A 81 2.76 4.14 -17.42
CA GLU A 81 4.18 4.36 -17.16
C GLU A 81 4.59 3.73 -15.81
N PHE A 82 3.82 3.98 -14.76
CA PHE A 82 4.08 3.39 -13.44
C PHE A 82 4.09 1.86 -13.50
N VAL A 83 3.06 1.25 -14.10
CA VAL A 83 2.95 -0.21 -14.25
C VAL A 83 4.12 -0.77 -15.07
N THR A 84 4.47 -0.12 -16.19
CA THR A 84 5.55 -0.57 -17.07
C THR A 84 6.91 -0.46 -16.40
N ARG A 85 7.22 0.67 -15.77
CA ARG A 85 8.47 0.85 -15.03
C ARG A 85 8.58 -0.12 -13.87
N HIS A 86 7.49 -0.37 -13.15
CA HIS A 86 7.47 -1.36 -12.06
C HIS A 86 7.76 -2.77 -12.58
N PHE A 87 7.10 -3.17 -13.67
CA PHE A 87 7.34 -4.47 -14.32
C PHE A 87 8.80 -4.65 -14.76
N LEU A 88 9.39 -3.64 -15.42
CA LEU A 88 10.79 -3.69 -15.85
C LEU A 88 11.76 -3.73 -14.67
N ALA A 89 11.43 -3.03 -13.57
CA ALA A 89 12.19 -3.08 -12.33
C ALA A 89 12.17 -4.47 -11.70
N CYS A 90 11.00 -5.12 -11.65
CA CYS A 90 10.84 -6.48 -11.16
C CYS A 90 11.66 -7.51 -11.96
N CYS A 91 11.89 -7.25 -13.25
CA CYS A 91 12.71 -8.10 -14.12
C CYS A 91 14.21 -7.73 -14.10
N SER A 92 14.64 -6.88 -13.17
CA SER A 92 16.03 -6.41 -13.06
C SER A 92 16.72 -6.92 -11.80
N ASN A 93 18.03 -6.67 -11.73
CA ASN A 93 18.83 -6.86 -10.54
C ASN A 93 18.46 -5.86 -9.45
N ASP A 94 18.66 -6.27 -8.20
CA ASP A 94 18.56 -5.39 -7.03
C ASP A 94 19.65 -4.31 -7.06
N ALA A 95 19.33 -3.11 -6.59
CA ALA A 95 20.35 -2.09 -6.34
C ALA A 95 21.31 -2.59 -5.26
N LYS A 96 22.60 -2.32 -5.45
CA LYS A 96 23.64 -2.67 -4.47
C LYS A 96 24.22 -1.41 -3.88
N GLY A 97 24.39 -1.41 -2.57
CA GLY A 97 24.99 -0.32 -1.84
C GLY A 97 25.81 -0.84 -0.67
N GLN A 98 26.70 0.01 -0.18
CA GLN A 98 27.50 -0.22 1.01
C GLN A 98 27.05 0.74 2.09
N THR A 99 26.67 0.20 3.25
CA THR A 99 26.35 1.00 4.43
C THR A 99 27.54 1.01 5.37
N THR A 100 28.07 2.20 5.68
CA THR A 100 29.08 2.40 6.72
C THR A 100 28.39 2.86 7.98
N SER A 101 28.64 2.22 9.12
CA SER A 101 28.13 2.64 10.43
C SER A 101 29.29 2.86 11.39
N ILE A 102 29.32 4.04 12.01
CA ILE A 102 30.34 4.46 12.96
C ILE A 102 29.66 4.64 14.31
N GLN A 103 30.21 4.02 15.34
CA GLN A 103 29.83 4.25 16.73
C GLN A 103 30.95 5.00 17.44
N LEU A 104 30.63 6.13 18.04
CA LEU A 104 31.52 6.95 18.82
C LEU A 104 31.15 6.82 20.31
N ASP A 105 32.16 6.59 21.16
CA ASP A 105 32.03 6.64 22.61
C ASP A 105 32.57 7.98 23.11
N TRP A 106 31.73 8.73 23.83
CA TRP A 106 32.13 9.96 24.49
C TRP A 106 31.67 9.94 25.94
N GLY A 107 32.62 9.75 26.86
CA GLY A 107 32.33 9.72 28.28
C GLY A 107 31.43 8.55 28.72
N GLY A 108 31.41 7.44 27.96
CA GLY A 108 30.55 6.28 28.19
C GLY A 108 29.20 6.34 27.45
N GLU A 109 28.86 7.47 26.83
CA GLU A 109 27.67 7.63 25.99
C GLU A 109 27.97 7.26 24.54
N LYS A 110 27.01 6.60 23.87
CA LYS A 110 27.17 6.10 22.50
C LYS A 110 26.43 6.95 21.48
N PHE A 111 27.15 7.42 20.46
CA PHE A 111 26.63 8.15 19.32
C PHE A 111 26.82 7.32 18.05
N ASN A 112 25.88 7.38 17.12
CA ASN A 112 25.97 6.63 15.86
C ASN A 112 25.84 7.56 14.66
N ALA A 113 26.64 7.30 13.64
CA ALA A 113 26.49 7.87 12.31
C ALA A 113 26.41 6.74 11.28
N SER A 114 25.55 6.88 10.28
CA SER A 114 25.42 5.91 9.19
C SER A 114 25.45 6.63 7.85
N GLY A 115 26.20 6.08 6.90
CA GLY A 115 26.27 6.53 5.51
C GLY A 115 25.97 5.39 4.56
N LEU A 116 25.49 5.72 3.37
CA LEU A 116 25.17 4.80 2.29
C LEU A 116 25.92 5.23 1.04
N VAL A 117 26.60 4.30 0.38
CA VAL A 117 27.18 4.50 -0.95
C VAL A 117 26.48 3.57 -1.91
N VAL A 118 25.86 4.12 -2.97
CA VAL A 118 25.24 3.31 -4.03
C VAL A 118 26.32 2.81 -4.99
N LEU A 119 26.52 1.50 -5.04
CA LEU A 119 27.53 0.84 -5.87
C LEU A 119 26.97 0.47 -7.25
N GLU A 120 25.75 -0.06 -7.29
CA GLU A 120 25.04 -0.41 -8.52
C GLU A 120 23.59 0.05 -8.42
N ARG A 121 23.14 0.89 -9.36
CA ARG A 121 21.77 1.43 -9.33
C ARG A 121 20.73 0.41 -9.78
N ASN A 122 21.06 -0.39 -10.79
CA ASN A 122 20.21 -1.46 -11.35
C ASN A 122 18.74 -0.99 -11.53
N PHE A 123 17.76 -1.63 -10.87
CA PHE A 123 16.35 -1.26 -11.02
C PHE A 123 16.02 0.22 -10.76
N LEU A 124 16.84 0.94 -9.99
CA LEU A 124 16.66 2.37 -9.70
C LEU A 124 16.79 3.25 -10.95
N ASP A 125 17.39 2.76 -12.03
CA ASP A 125 17.53 3.52 -13.28
C ASP A 125 16.24 3.53 -14.11
N VAL A 126 15.35 2.55 -13.93
CA VAL A 126 14.03 2.51 -14.60
C VAL A 126 12.88 2.92 -13.67
N TYR A 127 13.07 2.82 -12.36
CA TYR A 127 12.04 3.03 -11.33
C TYR A 127 12.31 4.26 -10.44
N PRO A 128 12.01 5.47 -10.93
CA PRO A 128 12.36 6.74 -10.24
C PRO A 128 11.55 7.01 -8.98
N TYR A 129 10.57 6.17 -8.66
CA TYR A 129 9.70 6.30 -7.50
C TYR A 129 10.36 5.85 -6.19
N ILE A 130 11.51 5.16 -6.28
CA ILE A 130 12.37 4.82 -5.15
C ILE A 130 13.71 5.53 -5.34
N LYS A 131 14.19 6.22 -4.29
CA LYS A 131 15.44 6.98 -4.33
C LYS A 131 16.43 6.43 -3.33
N TRP A 132 17.61 6.08 -3.83
CA TRP A 132 18.82 5.94 -3.01
C TRP A 132 19.78 7.07 -3.37
N GLU A 133 20.22 7.78 -2.35
CA GLU A 133 21.21 8.86 -2.44
C GLU A 133 22.48 8.44 -1.71
N THR A 134 23.63 8.71 -2.31
CA THR A 134 24.92 8.46 -1.67
C THR A 134 25.18 9.54 -0.62
N ASN A 135 25.37 9.10 0.62
CA ASN A 135 25.89 9.88 1.73
C ASN A 135 27.10 9.13 2.29
N GLU A 136 28.28 9.43 1.75
CA GLU A 136 29.53 8.79 2.16
C GLU A 136 30.05 9.43 3.44
N LEU A 137 30.41 8.59 4.42
CA LEU A 137 31.08 9.05 5.63
C LEU A 137 32.60 9.07 5.41
N PRO A 138 33.34 9.95 6.11
CA PRO A 138 34.80 9.87 6.13
C PRO A 138 35.28 8.51 6.62
N GLU A 139 36.47 8.11 6.19
CA GLU A 139 37.11 6.90 6.69
C GLU A 139 37.61 7.12 8.13
N PHE A 140 37.37 6.14 8.98
CA PHE A 140 37.88 6.11 10.35
C PHE A 140 38.46 4.73 10.67
N GLU A 141 39.51 4.72 11.47
CA GLU A 141 40.07 3.49 12.05
C GLU A 141 39.37 3.14 13.38
N LEU A 142 39.34 1.84 13.71
CA LEU A 142 38.83 1.40 15.01
C LEU A 142 39.68 2.00 16.13
N ASN A 143 39.00 2.58 17.14
CA ASN A 143 39.61 3.30 18.27
C ASN A 143 40.33 4.60 17.88
N GLN A 144 40.11 5.13 16.67
CA GLN A 144 40.58 6.46 16.32
C GLN A 144 39.96 7.51 17.25
N VAL A 145 40.82 8.32 17.86
CA VAL A 145 40.38 9.47 18.67
C VAL A 145 40.10 10.64 17.75
N VAL A 146 38.93 11.24 17.90
CA VAL A 146 38.50 12.40 17.12
C VAL A 146 38.20 13.57 18.06
N ALA A 147 38.46 14.80 17.59
CA ALA A 147 38.07 15.99 18.33
C ALA A 147 36.57 16.24 18.15
N VAL A 148 35.86 16.51 19.25
CA VAL A 148 34.46 16.95 19.22
C VAL A 148 34.43 18.41 18.80
N ASP A 149 33.76 18.71 17.70
CA ASP A 149 33.57 20.08 17.20
C ASP A 149 32.49 20.82 18.01
N GLU A 150 31.31 20.20 18.14
CA GLU A 150 30.18 20.73 18.90
C GLU A 150 29.42 19.62 19.63
N ALA A 151 28.95 19.91 20.84
CA ALA A 151 28.01 19.08 21.58
C ALA A 151 26.80 19.92 21.99
N MET A 152 25.61 19.48 21.59
CA MET A 152 24.35 20.18 21.85
C MET A 152 23.34 19.27 22.54
N ILE A 153 22.55 19.85 23.45
CA ILE A 153 21.31 19.26 23.94
C ILE A 153 20.16 19.92 23.16
N LYS A 154 19.34 19.11 22.49
CA LYS A 154 18.18 19.58 21.75
C LYS A 154 16.92 19.20 22.52
N ASP A 155 16.03 20.16 22.71
CA ASP A 155 14.68 19.90 23.19
C ASP A 155 13.78 19.48 22.02
N GLY A 156 12.93 18.49 22.27
CA GLY A 156 11.95 17.98 21.30
C GLY A 156 10.66 17.60 21.99
N GLN A 157 9.57 17.58 21.22
CA GLN A 157 8.27 17.09 21.67
C GLN A 157 7.72 16.11 20.63
N THR A 158 6.99 15.10 21.10
CA THR A 158 6.27 14.19 20.22
C THR A 158 5.06 14.89 19.61
N SER A 159 4.83 14.68 18.32
CA SER A 159 3.61 15.11 17.64
C SER A 159 2.53 14.02 17.72
N PRO A 160 1.25 14.37 17.79
CA PRO A 160 0.18 13.39 17.66
C PRO A 160 0.18 12.75 16.26
N PRO A 161 -0.37 11.53 16.11
CA PRO A 161 -0.57 10.93 14.80
C PRO A 161 -1.41 11.81 13.88
N SER A 162 -1.09 11.82 12.59
CA SER A 162 -1.92 12.44 11.57
C SER A 162 -3.16 11.59 11.30
N HIS A 163 -4.18 12.20 10.70
CA HIS A 163 -5.25 11.44 10.03
C HIS A 163 -4.67 10.60 8.88
N LEU A 164 -5.45 9.61 8.47
CA LEU A 164 -5.05 8.65 7.42
C LEU A 164 -5.14 9.28 6.04
N THR A 165 -4.21 8.94 5.17
CA THR A 165 -4.33 9.05 3.72
C THR A 165 -5.08 7.84 3.16
N GLU A 166 -5.52 7.91 1.90
CA GLU A 166 -6.21 6.80 1.24
C GLU A 166 -5.35 5.51 1.16
N PRO A 167 -4.04 5.55 0.83
CA PRO A 167 -3.19 4.35 0.88
C PRO A 167 -3.02 3.76 2.28
N GLU A 168 -2.95 4.59 3.33
CA GLU A 168 -2.88 4.11 4.71
C GLU A 168 -4.18 3.41 5.14
N LEU A 169 -5.33 3.93 4.69
CA LEU A 169 -6.62 3.26 4.92
C LEU A 169 -6.72 1.95 4.14
N ILE A 170 -6.26 1.89 2.90
CA ILE A 170 -6.16 0.65 2.11
C ILE A 170 -5.28 -0.37 2.84
N ALA A 171 -4.10 0.03 3.32
CA ALA A 171 -3.20 -0.84 4.07
C ALA A 171 -3.83 -1.36 5.38
N LEU A 172 -4.61 -0.53 6.07
CA LEU A 172 -5.36 -0.97 7.26
C LEU A 172 -6.49 -1.93 6.90
N MET A 173 -7.21 -1.70 5.80
CA MET A 173 -8.26 -2.61 5.32
C MET A 173 -7.69 -3.98 4.97
N ASP A 174 -6.57 -3.99 4.24
CA ASP A 174 -5.82 -5.20 3.88
C ASP A 174 -5.32 -5.96 5.12
N ALA A 175 -4.64 -5.28 6.05
CA ALA A 175 -4.15 -5.88 7.29
C ALA A 175 -5.28 -6.46 8.16
N ASN A 176 -6.50 -5.93 8.03
CA ASN A 176 -7.68 -6.41 8.73
C ASN A 176 -8.55 -7.37 7.90
N GLY A 177 -8.16 -7.70 6.67
CA GLY A 177 -8.88 -8.63 5.79
C GLY A 177 -10.30 -8.18 5.46
N ILE A 178 -10.50 -6.90 5.16
CA ILE A 178 -11.78 -6.37 4.70
C ILE A 178 -11.63 -5.63 3.37
N GLY A 179 -12.64 -5.73 2.51
CA GLY A 179 -12.61 -5.17 1.17
C GLY A 179 -11.76 -5.99 0.20
N THR A 180 -11.68 -7.31 0.38
CA THR A 180 -11.00 -8.23 -0.55
C THR A 180 -11.61 -8.18 -1.96
N ASP A 181 -10.96 -8.84 -2.92
CA ASP A 181 -11.40 -8.89 -4.33
C ASP A 181 -11.47 -7.48 -4.98
N ALA A 182 -10.47 -6.65 -4.68
CA ALA A 182 -10.32 -5.29 -5.18
C ALA A 182 -11.52 -4.35 -4.89
N THR A 183 -12.19 -4.53 -3.74
CA THR A 183 -13.37 -3.71 -3.35
C THR A 183 -13.04 -2.56 -2.39
N MET A 184 -11.81 -2.47 -1.87
CA MET A 184 -11.41 -1.42 -0.90
C MET A 184 -11.70 0.01 -1.40
N ALA A 185 -11.34 0.32 -2.65
CA ALA A 185 -11.56 1.64 -3.24
C ALA A 185 -13.05 2.02 -3.28
N GLU A 186 -13.94 1.06 -3.57
CA GLU A 186 -15.39 1.28 -3.60
C GLU A 186 -15.93 1.59 -2.20
N HIS A 187 -15.44 0.90 -1.17
CA HIS A 187 -15.84 1.17 0.22
C HIS A 187 -15.38 2.56 0.69
N ILE A 188 -14.15 2.96 0.33
CA ILE A 188 -13.61 4.29 0.64
C ILE A 188 -14.41 5.38 -0.11
N GLU A 189 -14.72 5.18 -1.38
CA GLU A 189 -15.54 6.12 -2.15
C GLU A 189 -16.93 6.31 -1.54
N LYS A 190 -17.57 5.23 -1.06
CA LYS A 190 -18.89 5.29 -0.41
C LYS A 190 -18.91 6.15 0.85
N ILE A 191 -17.91 6.04 1.73
CA ILE A 191 -17.88 6.84 2.97
C ILE A 191 -17.61 8.33 2.69
N ILE A 192 -16.89 8.62 1.61
CA ILE A 192 -16.65 10.00 1.13
C ILE A 192 -17.91 10.57 0.51
N LEU A 193 -18.55 9.83 -0.42
CA LEU A 193 -19.78 10.25 -1.09
C LEU A 193 -20.92 10.53 -0.09
N ARG A 194 -20.99 9.77 1.00
CA ARG A 194 -21.97 9.96 2.08
C ARG A 194 -21.63 11.09 3.04
N GLY A 195 -20.47 11.73 2.90
CA GLY A 195 -20.03 12.83 3.76
C GLY A 195 -19.65 12.39 5.18
N TYR A 196 -19.35 11.11 5.40
CA TYR A 196 -18.81 10.64 6.70
C TYR A 196 -17.33 11.00 6.84
N VAL A 197 -16.64 11.11 5.72
CA VAL A 197 -15.23 11.48 5.61
C VAL A 197 -15.08 12.53 4.52
N VAL A 198 -14.20 13.50 4.73
CA VAL A 198 -13.86 14.55 3.76
C VAL A 198 -12.38 14.46 3.43
N LYS A 199 -12.05 14.56 2.13
CA LYS A 199 -10.67 14.70 1.67
C LYS A 199 -10.20 16.13 1.93
N HIS A 200 -9.27 16.30 2.86
CA HIS A 200 -8.63 17.58 3.14
C HIS A 200 -7.27 17.65 2.43
N PRO A 201 -7.07 18.58 1.47
CA PRO A 201 -5.80 18.69 0.77
C PRO A 201 -4.67 19.04 1.74
N GLN A 202 -3.49 18.52 1.46
CA GLN A 202 -2.26 18.90 2.16
C GLN A 202 -1.44 19.87 1.29
N GLY A 203 -0.67 20.74 1.94
CA GLY A 203 0.29 21.60 1.25
C GLY A 203 1.50 20.80 0.80
N GLY A 204 1.89 20.93 -0.47
CA GLY A 204 3.09 20.28 -1.02
C GLY A 204 2.84 19.65 -2.39
N ARG A 205 3.89 19.59 -3.23
CA ARG A 205 3.79 19.22 -4.65
C ARG A 205 3.28 17.79 -4.89
N ASN A 206 3.32 16.91 -3.89
CA ASN A 206 2.89 15.50 -3.96
C ASN A 206 2.13 15.03 -2.68
N ALA A 207 1.63 15.96 -1.88
CA ALA A 207 1.02 15.59 -0.60
C ALA A 207 -0.37 14.96 -0.83
N LEU A 208 -0.60 13.77 -0.27
CA LEU A 208 -1.88 13.09 -0.40
C LEU A 208 -2.93 13.74 0.50
N PRO A 209 -4.19 13.86 0.05
CA PRO A 209 -5.26 14.36 0.91
C PRO A 209 -5.44 13.48 2.15
N LEU A 210 -5.68 14.13 3.29
CA LEU A 210 -6.06 13.45 4.52
C LEU A 210 -7.56 13.13 4.52
N LEU A 211 -7.91 11.98 5.03
CA LEU A 211 -9.28 11.54 5.27
C LEU A 211 -9.70 11.99 6.67
N ILE A 212 -10.41 13.11 6.73
CA ILE A 212 -10.88 13.69 8.00
C ILE A 212 -12.33 13.27 8.23
N PRO A 213 -12.66 12.59 9.35
CA PRO A 213 -14.03 12.23 9.64
C PRO A 213 -14.87 13.47 9.94
N SER A 214 -16.10 13.51 9.43
CA SER A 214 -17.05 14.57 9.76
C SER A 214 -17.68 14.34 11.13
N ASN A 215 -18.30 15.37 11.71
CA ASN A 215 -19.10 15.23 12.95
C ASN A 215 -20.11 14.09 12.86
N LEU A 216 -20.73 13.89 11.69
CA LEU A 216 -21.65 12.77 11.46
C LEU A 216 -20.92 11.42 11.49
N GLY A 217 -19.76 11.32 10.83
CA GLY A 217 -18.96 10.10 10.79
C GLY A 217 -18.50 9.68 12.19
N ILE A 218 -17.92 10.61 12.96
CA ILE A 218 -17.49 10.37 14.35
C ILE A 218 -18.70 9.97 15.21
N GLY A 219 -19.78 10.75 15.15
CA GLY A 219 -20.96 10.49 15.96
C GLY A 219 -21.61 9.13 15.69
N LEU A 220 -21.58 8.65 14.44
CA LEU A 220 -22.08 7.32 14.10
C LEU A 220 -21.19 6.21 14.68
N VAL A 221 -19.87 6.33 14.55
CA VAL A 221 -18.92 5.35 15.10
C VAL A 221 -19.07 5.25 16.61
N ASP A 222 -19.02 6.38 17.32
CA ASP A 222 -19.17 6.43 18.78
C ASP A 222 -20.52 5.85 19.23
N ALA A 223 -21.60 6.18 18.52
CA ALA A 223 -22.92 5.65 18.82
C ALA A 223 -22.94 4.12 18.72
N PHE A 224 -22.40 3.54 17.64
CA PHE A 224 -22.35 2.09 17.48
C PHE A 224 -21.40 1.41 18.49
N ASP A 225 -20.33 2.08 18.92
CA ASP A 225 -19.44 1.59 19.98
C ASP A 225 -20.11 1.58 21.37
N GLU A 226 -21.04 2.50 21.65
CA GLU A 226 -21.82 2.51 22.91
C GLU A 226 -22.77 1.30 23.04
N ILE A 227 -23.09 0.56 21.96
CA ILE A 227 -23.99 -0.60 22.00
C ILE A 227 -23.39 -1.78 22.80
N GLY A 228 -22.07 -1.87 22.89
CA GLY A 228 -21.36 -2.85 23.72
C GLY A 228 -20.44 -3.80 22.95
N PHE A 229 -19.53 -4.46 23.68
CA PHE A 229 -18.41 -5.25 23.13
C PHE A 229 -18.83 -6.57 22.47
N ASP A 230 -19.98 -7.14 22.81
CA ASP A 230 -20.43 -8.45 22.31
C ASP A 230 -20.67 -8.44 20.79
N MET A 231 -20.85 -7.26 20.20
CA MET A 231 -20.94 -7.08 18.76
C MET A 231 -20.34 -5.73 18.36
N ALA A 232 -19.01 -5.68 18.28
CA ALA A 232 -18.28 -4.46 17.93
C ALA A 232 -18.46 -4.11 16.44
N LEU A 233 -19.59 -3.48 16.09
CA LEU A 233 -20.01 -3.19 14.71
C LEU A 233 -19.09 -2.22 13.95
N THR A 234 -18.29 -1.44 14.67
CA THR A 234 -17.29 -0.52 14.09
C THR A 234 -15.96 -1.23 13.81
N LYS A 235 -15.75 -2.42 14.38
CA LYS A 235 -14.53 -3.20 14.20
C LYS A 235 -14.67 -4.11 12.97
N PRO A 236 -13.55 -4.43 12.29
CA PRO A 236 -13.60 -5.14 11.02
C PRO A 236 -13.99 -6.63 11.15
N PHE A 237 -14.07 -7.18 12.37
CA PHE A 237 -14.16 -8.62 12.62
C PHE A 237 -15.34 -9.32 11.93
N LEU A 238 -16.56 -8.79 12.09
CA LEU A 238 -17.75 -9.39 11.48
C LEU A 238 -17.70 -9.33 9.95
N ARG A 239 -17.13 -8.24 9.42
CA ARG A 239 -16.97 -8.08 7.97
C ARG A 239 -15.92 -9.04 7.42
N LYS A 240 -14.77 -9.17 8.10
CA LYS A 240 -13.74 -10.13 7.75
C LYS A 240 -14.30 -11.55 7.75
N GLU A 241 -15.03 -11.94 8.80
CA GLU A 241 -15.66 -13.26 8.85
C GLU A 241 -16.60 -13.49 7.67
N THR A 242 -17.39 -12.47 7.29
CA THR A 242 -18.27 -12.55 6.12
C THR A 242 -17.48 -12.78 4.83
N GLU A 243 -16.37 -12.06 4.61
CA GLU A 243 -15.51 -12.21 3.43
C GLU A 243 -14.79 -13.57 3.41
N ASP A 244 -14.28 -14.04 4.55
CA ASP A 244 -13.69 -15.38 4.70
C ASP A 244 -14.71 -16.49 4.37
N LEU A 245 -15.97 -16.32 4.77
CA LEU A 245 -17.03 -17.26 4.42
C LEU A 245 -17.39 -17.21 2.93
N MET A 246 -17.33 -16.04 2.28
CA MET A 246 -17.51 -15.92 0.83
C MET A 246 -16.39 -16.65 0.08
N GLN A 247 -15.14 -16.53 0.55
CA GLN A 247 -14.02 -17.27 -0.04
C GLN A 247 -14.22 -18.78 0.05
N LYS A 248 -14.72 -19.30 1.19
CA LYS A 248 -15.05 -20.73 1.34
C LYS A 248 -16.13 -21.21 0.36
N ILE A 249 -17.01 -20.33 -0.12
CA ILE A 249 -17.97 -20.68 -1.19
C ILE A 249 -17.23 -20.84 -2.52
N CYS A 250 -16.33 -19.91 -2.85
CA CYS A 250 -15.50 -19.99 -4.06
C CYS A 250 -14.65 -21.27 -4.08
N ASP A 251 -14.12 -21.68 -2.92
CA ASP A 251 -13.31 -22.89 -2.76
C ASP A 251 -14.16 -24.18 -2.75
N GLY A 252 -15.49 -24.08 -2.83
CA GLY A 252 -16.40 -25.23 -2.78
C GLY A 252 -16.53 -25.88 -1.39
N GLN A 253 -16.08 -25.21 -0.33
CA GLN A 253 -16.10 -25.70 1.05
C GLN A 253 -17.38 -25.33 1.83
N LEU A 254 -18.14 -24.36 1.33
CA LEU A 254 -19.38 -23.86 1.95
C LEU A 254 -20.46 -23.66 0.89
N THR A 255 -21.70 -24.05 1.17
CA THR A 255 -22.80 -23.76 0.24
C THR A 255 -23.35 -22.34 0.45
N LYS A 256 -23.92 -21.76 -0.60
CA LYS A 256 -24.62 -20.46 -0.52
C LYS A 256 -25.69 -20.44 0.56
N ASP A 257 -26.47 -21.51 0.71
CA ASP A 257 -27.56 -21.56 1.69
C ASP A 257 -27.02 -21.57 3.14
N GLN A 258 -25.95 -22.32 3.39
CA GLN A 258 -25.28 -22.33 4.70
C GLN A 258 -24.70 -20.95 5.04
N PHE A 259 -24.07 -20.29 4.07
CA PHE A 259 -23.60 -18.91 4.22
C PHE A 259 -24.74 -17.95 4.56
N LEU A 260 -25.81 -17.96 3.76
CA LEU A 260 -26.93 -17.05 3.95
C LEU A 260 -27.58 -17.23 5.32
N GLN A 261 -27.77 -18.47 5.78
CA GLN A 261 -28.32 -18.73 7.11
C GLN A 261 -27.46 -18.10 8.21
N ARG A 262 -26.14 -18.34 8.19
CA ARG A 262 -25.20 -17.80 9.19
C ARG A 262 -25.13 -16.27 9.16
N SER A 263 -24.90 -15.70 7.98
CA SER A 263 -24.74 -14.24 7.83
C SER A 263 -26.02 -13.49 8.19
N ILE A 264 -27.19 -13.97 7.73
CA ILE A 264 -28.46 -13.32 8.06
C ILE A 264 -28.74 -13.37 9.56
N GLU A 265 -28.44 -14.49 10.23
CA GLU A 265 -28.62 -14.61 11.67
C GLU A 265 -27.75 -13.62 12.45
N GLN A 266 -26.46 -13.52 12.11
CA GLN A 266 -25.52 -12.57 12.72
C GLN A 266 -26.01 -11.11 12.56
N TYR A 267 -26.34 -10.71 11.33
CA TYR A 267 -26.80 -9.34 11.05
C TYR A 267 -28.21 -9.05 11.61
N ARG A 268 -29.08 -10.06 11.74
CA ARG A 268 -30.38 -9.89 12.41
C ARG A 268 -30.19 -9.59 13.90
N ASN A 269 -29.25 -10.27 14.56
CA ASN A 269 -28.91 -10.01 15.96
C ASN A 269 -28.32 -8.59 16.12
N ALA A 270 -27.42 -8.19 15.22
CA ALA A 270 -26.89 -6.81 15.16
C ALA A 270 -28.00 -5.77 15.07
N TYR A 271 -28.93 -5.98 14.14
CA TYR A 271 -30.04 -5.08 13.90
C TYR A 271 -30.99 -4.98 15.10
N ALA A 272 -31.32 -6.11 15.73
CA ALA A 272 -32.17 -6.14 16.91
C ALA A 272 -31.56 -5.33 18.06
N LEU A 273 -30.26 -5.52 18.31
CA LEU A 273 -29.52 -4.81 19.37
C LEU A 273 -29.43 -3.30 19.10
N ALA A 274 -29.13 -2.90 17.86
CA ALA A 274 -29.12 -1.50 17.44
C ALA A 274 -30.50 -0.85 17.57
N THR A 275 -31.57 -1.60 17.28
CA THR A 275 -32.95 -1.12 17.41
C THR A 275 -33.34 -0.92 18.87
N GLN A 276 -32.99 -1.86 19.75
CA GLN A 276 -33.22 -1.72 21.19
C GLN A 276 -32.49 -0.51 21.78
N ASN A 277 -31.29 -0.20 21.27
CA ASN A 277 -30.46 0.93 21.70
C ASN A 277 -30.69 2.22 20.90
N ARG A 278 -31.73 2.30 20.05
CA ARG A 278 -31.95 3.44 19.13
C ARG A 278 -31.89 4.81 19.81
N ASN A 279 -32.49 4.95 21.00
CA ASN A 279 -32.51 6.23 21.70
C ASN A 279 -31.10 6.63 22.19
N ASN A 280 -30.29 5.65 22.62
CA ASN A 280 -28.90 5.88 22.99
C ASN A 280 -28.08 6.31 21.77
N LEU A 281 -28.28 5.65 20.61
CA LEU A 281 -27.62 6.01 19.35
C LEU A 281 -27.93 7.46 18.94
N VAL A 282 -29.21 7.83 18.91
CA VAL A 282 -29.62 9.20 18.55
C VAL A 282 -29.02 10.21 19.52
N ARG A 283 -28.99 9.90 20.81
CA ARG A 283 -28.39 10.77 21.84
C ARG A 283 -26.87 10.91 21.65
N ALA A 284 -26.17 9.82 21.31
CA ALA A 284 -24.72 9.84 21.09
C ALA A 284 -24.36 10.71 19.86
N VAL A 285 -25.06 10.53 18.73
CA VAL A 285 -24.85 11.36 17.52
C VAL A 285 -25.15 12.82 17.80
N LYS A 286 -26.19 13.14 18.59
CA LYS A 286 -26.52 14.52 18.99
C LYS A 286 -25.42 15.24 19.79
N LYS A 287 -24.41 14.56 20.33
CA LYS A 287 -23.27 15.22 20.99
C LYS A 287 -22.39 16.00 19.99
N TYR A 288 -22.53 15.72 18.69
CA TYR A 288 -21.71 16.25 17.61
C TYR A 288 -22.40 17.36 16.79
N PHE A 289 -23.61 17.78 17.18
CA PHE A 289 -24.43 18.81 16.53
C PHE A 289 -25.11 19.70 17.57
#